data_AF-A0A7V8E2S4-F1
#
_entry.id   AF-A0A7V8E2S4-F1
#
_cell.length_a   1.000
_cell.length_b   1.000
_cell.length_c   1.000
_cell.angle_alpha   90.00
_cell.angle_beta   90.00
_cell.angle_gamma   90.00
#
_symmetry.space_group_name_H-M   'P 1'
#
loop_
_entity.id
_entity.type
_entity.pdbx_description
1 polymer ?
#
loop_
_entity_poly.entity_id
_entity_poly.type
_entity_poly.pdbx_seq_one_letter_code
_entity_poly.pdbx_strand_id
1 'polypeptide(L)'
;VVAVGTTVVRALEGSAASGGGKLRPGPGRTTHLVTPETPPRIVDGIFTGIHEPGTSHYRLLCAFAPEEVLRESYRHAEAEGYLCHEFGDSCLILEA
;
A
#
# COMPACT_ATOMS: atom_id res chain seq x y z
N VAL A 1 -1.14 -4.80 -12.03
CA VAL A 1 0.14 -4.97 -11.32
C VAL A 1 -0.13 -5.05 -9.83
N VAL A 2 0.17 -6.18 -9.19
CA VAL A 2 0.07 -6.33 -7.73
C VAL A 2 1.47 -6.17 -7.12
N ALA A 3 1.63 -5.18 -6.26
CA ALA A 3 2.90 -4.93 -5.58
C ALA A 3 3.02 -5.77 -4.32
N VAL A 4 4.19 -6.38 -4.10
CA VAL A 4 4.51 -7.12 -2.88
C VAL A 4 5.29 -6.20 -1.95
N GLY A 5 4.59 -5.56 -1.02
CA GLY A 5 5.14 -4.62 -0.04
C GLY A 5 4.98 -3.14 -0.41
N THR A 6 4.81 -2.32 0.63
CA THR A 6 4.62 -0.85 0.52
C THR A 6 5.83 -0.14 -0.08
N THR A 7 7.05 -0.65 0.14
CA THR A 7 8.28 -0.13 -0.47
C THR A 7 8.26 -0.30 -1.99
N VAL A 8 7.75 -1.43 -2.50
CA VAL A 8 7.61 -1.67 -3.95
C VAL A 8 6.61 -0.69 -4.55
N VAL A 9 5.48 -0.43 -3.88
CA VAL A 9 4.52 0.61 -4.30
C VAL A 9 5.21 1.97 -4.41
N ARG A 10 5.92 2.40 -3.36
CA ARG A 10 6.63 3.69 -3.35
C ARG A 10 7.64 3.79 -4.48
N ALA A 11 8.39 2.72 -4.75
CA ALA A 11 9.39 2.70 -5.81
C ALA A 11 8.77 2.83 -7.21
N LEU A 12 7.71 2.07 -7.50
CA LEU A 12 7.03 2.09 -8.80
C LEU A 12 6.32 3.43 -9.03
N GLU A 13 5.52 3.89 -8.06
CA GLU A 13 4.78 5.14 -8.18
C GLU A 13 5.72 6.36 -8.17
N GLY A 14 6.81 6.31 -7.39
CA GLY A 14 7.85 7.34 -7.42
C GLY A 14 8.58 7.42 -8.76
N SER A 15 8.92 6.28 -9.36
CA SER A 15 9.52 6.21 -10.70
C SER A 15 8.56 6.79 -11.74
N ALA A 16 7.28 6.41 -11.70
CA ALA A 16 6.28 6.94 -12.61
C ALA A 16 6.05 8.45 -12.42
N ALA A 17 5.93 8.94 -11.18
CA ALA A 17 5.73 10.35 -10.89
C ALA A 17 6.89 11.22 -11.44
N SER A 18 8.13 10.82 -11.21
CA SER A 18 9.31 11.51 -11.77
C SER A 18 9.47 11.31 -13.28
N GLY A 19 8.90 10.23 -13.81
CA GLY A 19 9.00 9.84 -15.21
C GLY A 19 7.96 10.44 -16.14
N GLY A 20 7.05 11.29 -15.64
CA GLY A 20 5.93 11.82 -16.42
C GLY A 20 4.80 10.80 -16.59
N GLY A 21 4.60 9.94 -15.60
CA GLY A 21 3.59 8.90 -15.61
C GLY A 21 4.02 7.57 -16.23
N LYS A 22 5.32 7.39 -16.51
CA LYS A 22 5.88 6.18 -17.08
C LYS A 22 7.03 5.69 -16.21
N LEU A 23 7.12 4.37 -16.03
CA LEU A 23 8.26 3.77 -15.33
C LEU A 23 9.56 4.04 -16.08
N ARG A 24 10.60 4.41 -15.32
CA ARG A 24 11.97 4.54 -15.83
C ARG A 24 12.87 3.50 -15.17
N PRO A 25 13.67 2.76 -15.93
CA PRO A 25 14.64 1.83 -15.37
C PRO A 25 15.79 2.58 -14.70
N GLY A 26 16.39 1.95 -13.70
CA GLY A 26 17.58 2.46 -13.03
C GLY A 26 17.34 2.87 -11.57
N PRO A 27 18.40 3.32 -10.89
CA PRO A 27 18.31 3.75 -9.50
C PRO A 27 17.51 5.05 -9.40
N GLY A 28 16.85 5.25 -8.26
CA GLY A 28 16.09 6.46 -7.99
C GLY A 28 15.82 6.62 -6.49
N ARG A 29 15.45 7.84 -6.11
CA ARG A 29 14.91 8.15 -4.79
C ARG A 29 13.56 8.81 -4.98
N THR A 30 12.66 8.60 -4.04
CA THR A 30 11.31 9.14 -4.10
C THR A 30 10.91 9.68 -2.74
N THR A 31 10.25 10.83 -2.75
CA THR A 31 9.49 11.39 -1.64
C THR A 31 7.99 11.41 -1.96
N HIS A 32 7.60 10.80 -3.08
CA HIS A 32 6.21 10.71 -3.52
C HIS A 32 5.41 9.91 -2.49
N LEU A 33 4.31 10.52 -2.02
CA LEU A 33 3.37 9.90 -1.11
C LEU A 33 2.19 9.39 -1.93
N VAL A 34 1.86 8.12 -1.72
CA VAL A 34 0.66 7.50 -2.26
C VAL A 34 -0.42 7.65 -1.19
N THR A 35 -1.51 8.35 -1.53
CA THR A 35 -2.63 8.68 -0.64
C THR A 35 -3.93 8.68 -1.46
N PRO A 36 -5.12 8.77 -0.83
CA PRO A 36 -6.37 8.92 -1.59
C PRO A 36 -6.38 10.12 -2.55
N GLU A 37 -5.73 11.23 -2.19
CA GLU A 37 -5.64 12.45 -3.00
C GLU A 37 -4.61 12.34 -4.14
N THR A 38 -3.64 11.46 -3.98
CA THR A 38 -2.63 11.10 -5.00
C THR A 38 -2.58 9.58 -5.13
N PRO A 39 -3.60 8.99 -5.78
CA PRO A 39 -3.75 7.53 -5.87
C PRO A 39 -2.67 6.90 -6.75
N PRO A 40 -2.41 5.59 -6.59
CA PRO A 40 -1.47 4.88 -7.44
C PRO A 40 -1.91 4.92 -8.91
N ARG A 41 -0.93 4.87 -9.81
CA ARG A 41 -1.14 4.89 -11.26
C ARG A 41 -0.61 3.65 -11.98
N ILE A 42 0.34 2.95 -11.36
CA ILE A 42 1.00 1.77 -11.90
C ILE A 42 0.52 0.51 -11.18
N VAL A 43 0.32 0.62 -9.87
CA VAL A 43 -0.05 -0.49 -8.99
C VAL A 43 -1.57 -0.53 -8.81
N ASP A 44 -2.17 -1.67 -9.16
CA ASP A 44 -3.62 -1.92 -9.08
C ASP A 44 -4.00 -2.69 -7.79
N GLY A 45 -3.01 -3.12 -7.01
CA GLY A 45 -3.23 -3.84 -5.76
C GLY A 45 -1.95 -4.07 -4.97
N ILE A 46 -2.10 -4.40 -3.69
CA ILE A 46 -0.98 -4.57 -2.76
C ILE A 46 -1.14 -5.83 -1.91
N PHE A 47 -0.05 -6.60 -1.81
CA PHE A 47 0.14 -7.65 -0.83
C PHE A 47 1.13 -7.17 0.23
N THR A 48 0.72 -7.08 1.50
CA THR A 48 1.55 -6.55 2.59
C THR A 48 1.11 -7.05 3.96
N GLY A 49 1.87 -6.79 5.02
CA GLY A 49 1.45 -7.06 6.39
C GLY A 49 0.33 -6.12 6.88
N ILE A 50 -0.20 -6.40 8.06
CA ILE A 50 -1.18 -5.55 8.74
C ILE A 50 -0.43 -4.41 9.47
N HIS A 51 -0.77 -3.15 9.18
CA HIS A 51 -0.10 -1.96 9.72
C HIS A 51 -1.01 -1.16 10.64
N GLU A 52 -0.50 -0.59 11.73
CA GLU A 52 -1.35 0.18 12.65
C GLU A 52 -1.90 1.48 12.02
N PRO A 53 -3.16 1.85 12.35
CA PRO A 53 -3.69 3.17 12.03
C PRO A 53 -2.77 4.32 12.48
N GLY A 54 -2.63 5.33 11.63
CA GLY A 54 -1.75 6.49 11.88
C GLY A 54 -0.32 6.33 11.38
N THR A 55 0.11 5.13 10.99
CA THR A 55 1.43 4.90 10.36
C THR A 55 1.45 5.35 8.89
N SER A 56 2.65 5.64 8.36
CA SER A 56 2.82 5.99 6.94
C SER A 56 2.49 4.83 5.99
N HIS A 57 2.59 3.58 6.47
CA HIS A 57 2.19 2.40 5.70
C HIS A 57 0.67 2.29 5.64
N TYR A 58 -0.02 2.43 6.77
CA TYR A 58 -1.48 2.42 6.81
C TYR A 58 -2.09 3.52 5.93
N ARG A 59 -1.55 4.74 5.98
CA ARG A 59 -2.00 5.84 5.10
C ARG A 59 -1.87 5.52 3.60
N LEU A 60 -0.86 4.75 3.21
CA LEU A 60 -0.70 4.29 1.84
C LEU A 60 -1.79 3.28 1.48
N LEU A 61 -2.19 2.40 2.40
CA LEU A 61 -3.27 1.43 2.17
C LEU A 61 -4.62 2.11 1.92
N CYS A 62 -4.87 3.27 2.55
CA CYS A 62 -6.08 4.05 2.30
C CYS A 62 -6.22 4.51 0.82
N ALA A 63 -5.13 4.51 0.04
CA ALA A 63 -5.20 4.78 -1.39
C ALA A 63 -5.76 3.60 -2.22
N PHE A 64 -5.81 2.39 -1.64
CA PHE A 64 -6.28 1.16 -2.28
C PHE A 64 -7.68 0.74 -1.82
N ALA A 65 -8.09 1.14 -0.62
CA ALA A 65 -9.41 0.83 -0.07
C ALA A 65 -9.90 1.94 0.87
N PRO A 66 -11.22 2.14 0.99
CA PRO A 66 -11.78 3.07 1.98
C PRO A 66 -11.30 2.72 3.39
N GLU A 67 -10.99 3.74 4.19
CA GLU A 67 -10.46 3.53 5.54
C GLU A 67 -11.41 2.71 6.43
N GLU A 68 -12.72 2.84 6.24
CA GLU A 68 -13.72 2.04 6.99
C GLU A 68 -13.58 0.54 6.70
N VAL A 69 -13.34 0.17 5.43
CA VAL A 69 -13.15 -1.23 5.02
C VAL A 69 -11.86 -1.79 5.63
N LEU A 70 -10.79 -1.00 5.64
CA LEU A 70 -9.53 -1.40 6.29
C LEU A 70 -9.74 -1.64 7.78
N ARG A 71 -10.41 -0.70 8.48
CA ARG A 71 -10.71 -0.84 9.91
C ARG A 71 -11.57 -2.04 10.21
N GLU A 72 -12.60 -2.31 9.40
CA GLU A 72 -13.46 -3.48 9.57
C GLU A 72 -12.68 -4.78 9.35
N SER A 73 -11.87 -4.86 8.30
CA SER A 73 -11.04 -6.04 8.02
C SER A 73 -10.04 -6.32 9.15
N TYR A 74 -9.47 -5.28 9.76
CA TYR A 74 -8.51 -5.44 10.85
C TYR A 74 -9.18 -5.84 12.16
N ARG A 75 -10.38 -5.30 12.45
CA ARG A 75 -11.19 -5.80 13.58
C ARG A 75 -11.54 -7.26 13.43
N HIS A 76 -11.88 -7.69 12.21
CA HIS A 76 -12.13 -9.11 11.93
C HIS A 76 -10.87 -9.96 12.11
N ALA A 77 -9.74 -9.53 11.57
CA ALA A 77 -8.46 -10.22 11.71
C ALA A 77 -8.06 -10.40 13.19
N GLU A 78 -8.22 -9.35 14.01
CA GLU A 78 -7.98 -9.41 15.45
C GLU A 78 -8.92 -10.42 16.15
N ALA A 79 -10.21 -10.40 15.83
CA ALA A 79 -11.19 -11.33 16.39
C ALA A 79 -10.89 -12.80 16.03
N GLU A 80 -10.34 -13.05 14.84
CA GLU A 80 -9.95 -14.37 14.36
C GLU A 80 -8.51 -14.78 14.77
N GLY A 81 -7.80 -13.93 15.52
CA GLY A 81 -6.47 -14.24 16.06
C GLY A 81 -5.33 -14.17 15.04
N TYR A 82 -5.49 -13.38 13.98
CA TYR A 82 -4.40 -13.10 13.04
C TYR A 82 -3.27 -12.33 13.74
N LEU A 83 -2.04 -12.61 13.32
CA LEU A 83 -0.84 -11.95 13.81
C LEU A 83 -0.57 -10.68 12.98
N CYS A 84 -0.11 -9.62 13.64
CA CYS A 84 0.19 -8.33 13.01
C CYS A 84 1.71 -8.05 12.99
N HIS A 85 2.10 -6.89 12.46
CA HIS A 85 3.49 -6.40 12.37
C HIS A 85 4.39 -7.21 11.42
N GLU A 86 5.71 -7.04 11.53
CA GLU A 86 6.73 -7.47 10.56
C GLU A 86 6.77 -8.98 10.30
N PHE A 87 6.38 -9.79 11.28
CA PHE A 87 6.39 -11.26 11.20
C PHE A 87 4.99 -11.88 11.32
N GLY A 88 3.95 -11.04 11.23
CA GLY A 88 2.57 -11.48 11.28
C GLY A 88 2.05 -11.99 9.94
N ASP A 89 0.73 -12.07 9.86
CA ASP A 89 0.00 -12.40 8.65
C ASP A 89 0.01 -11.25 7.63
N SER A 90 -0.47 -11.57 6.43
CA SER A 90 -0.51 -10.64 5.31
C SER A 90 -1.92 -10.42 4.80
N CYS A 91 -2.19 -9.22 4.30
CA CYS A 91 -3.40 -8.86 3.58
C CYS A 91 -3.10 -8.66 2.08
N LEU A 92 -4.10 -9.01 1.27
CA LEU A 92 -4.17 -8.65 -0.14
C LEU A 92 -5.30 -7.64 -0.31
N ILE A 93 -4.98 -6.46 -0.82
CA ILE A 93 -5.95 -5.43 -1.17
C ILE A 93 -5.90 -5.28 -2.69
N LEU A 94 -7.04 -5.50 -3.34
CA LEU A 94 -7.20 -5.33 -4.78
C LEU A 94 -8.11 -4.13 -5.01
N GLU A 95 -7.80 -3.33 -6.02
CA GLU A 95 -8.74 -2.33 -6.53
C GLU A 95 -10.01 -3.06 -7.02
N ALA A 96 -11.17 -2.46 -6.73
CA ALA A 96 -12.48 -3.00 -7.12
C ALA A 96 -12.79 -2.72 -8.60
#